data_AF-A0A0B2JZR6-F1
#
_entry.id   AF-A0A0B2JZR6-F1
#
_cell.length_a   1.000
_cell.length_b   1.000
_cell.length_c   1.000
_cell.angle_alpha   90.00
_cell.angle_beta   90.00
_cell.angle_gamma   90.00
#
_symmetry.space_group_name_H-M   'P 1'
#
loop_
_entity.id
_entity.type
_entity.pdbx_description
1 polymer ?
#
loop_
_entity_poly.entity_id
_entity_poly.type
_entity_poly.pdbx_seq_one_letter_code
_entity_poly.pdbx_strand_id
1 'polypeptide(L)'
;MAEPGAELSAGVSIMSKTTCVAMILAGGQGSRLGALTKKIAKPAVPFGGKYRIIDFPLSNCANSGIDKVGVLTQYRPLELHNYLGTGDAWDLDKSDGGVFILPPYARDKGADWYKGTADAIYQNLNFID
;
A
#
# COMPACT_ATOMS: atom_id res chain seq x y z
N MET A 1 22.40 49.08 28.41
CA MET A 1 23.47 48.17 27.98
C MET A 1 22.77 46.91 27.49
N ALA A 2 22.76 46.66 26.18
CA ALA A 2 22.35 45.38 25.58
C ALA A 2 23.45 44.33 25.84
N GLU A 3 23.12 43.04 25.96
CA GLU A 3 23.22 42.03 24.89
C GLU A 3 22.64 40.67 25.41
N PRO A 4 22.38 39.66 24.56
CA PRO A 4 21.09 38.99 24.42
C PRO A 4 21.18 37.44 24.49
N GLY A 5 20.09 36.76 24.16
CA GLY A 5 20.16 35.42 23.53
C GLY A 5 20.26 34.22 24.47
N ALA A 6 19.14 33.51 24.63
CA ALA A 6 19.17 32.06 24.73
C ALA A 6 18.10 31.52 23.77
N GLU A 7 18.51 31.33 22.52
CA GLU A 7 17.78 30.50 21.56
C GLU A 7 17.63 29.09 22.14
N LEU A 8 16.40 28.63 22.32
CA LEU A 8 16.12 27.20 22.48
C LEU A 8 16.09 26.57 21.09
N SER A 9 17.28 26.27 20.56
CA SER A 9 17.49 25.32 19.48
C SER A 9 17.78 23.95 20.08
N ALA A 10 16.77 23.09 20.11
CA ALA A 10 16.95 21.65 20.17
C ALA A 10 15.72 21.01 19.53
N GLY A 11 15.89 20.56 18.29
CA GLY A 11 14.85 20.02 17.44
C GLY A 11 14.05 18.92 18.12
N VAL A 12 12.79 19.23 18.44
CA VAL A 12 11.75 18.22 18.39
C VAL A 12 11.63 17.87 16.92
N SER A 13 12.13 16.69 16.52
CA SER A 13 11.69 16.07 15.28
C SER A 13 10.19 15.88 15.44
N ILE A 14 9.43 16.83 14.90
CA ILE A 14 7.99 16.69 14.77
C ILE A 14 7.85 15.55 13.79
N MET A 15 7.73 14.31 14.28
CA MET A 15 7.30 13.18 13.45
C MET A 15 6.10 13.70 12.69
N SER A 16 6.24 13.85 11.36
CA SER A 16 5.13 14.28 10.53
C SER A 16 4.08 13.21 10.72
N LYS A 17 3.04 13.52 11.49
CA LYS A 17 1.92 12.61 11.68
C LYS A 17 1.42 12.28 10.28
N THR A 18 1.51 11.02 9.87
CA THR A 18 1.03 10.58 8.55
C THR A 18 -0.43 11.01 8.44
N THR A 19 -0.71 12.05 7.65
CA THR A 19 -2.04 12.65 7.58
C THR A 19 -2.97 11.88 6.65
N CYS A 20 -2.41 11.02 5.79
CA CYS A 20 -3.13 10.28 4.77
C CYS A 20 -2.53 8.87 4.59
N VAL A 21 -3.40 7.86 4.57
CA VAL A 21 -3.05 6.48 4.24
C VAL A 21 -3.79 6.08 2.96
N ALA A 22 -3.07 5.59 1.96
CA ALA A 22 -3.69 5.05 0.75
C ALA A 22 -4.04 3.57 0.95
N MET A 23 -5.27 3.19 0.60
CA MET A 23 -5.74 1.80 0.64
C MET A 23 -6.07 1.33 -0.78
N ILE A 24 -5.16 0.58 -1.40
CA ILE A 24 -5.30 0.06 -2.76
C ILE A 24 -5.98 -1.31 -2.73
N LEU A 25 -7.20 -1.37 -3.27
CA LEU A 25 -8.00 -2.59 -3.36
C LEU A 25 -7.54 -3.47 -4.53
N ALA A 26 -6.59 -4.38 -4.26
CA ALA A 26 -5.92 -5.24 -5.24
C ALA A 26 -6.44 -6.70 -5.26
N GLY A 27 -7.55 -7.00 -4.60
CA GLY A 27 -8.05 -8.37 -4.40
C GLY A 27 -8.93 -8.95 -5.52
N GLY A 28 -9.34 -8.15 -6.51
CA GLY A 28 -10.29 -8.58 -7.53
C GLY A 28 -9.75 -9.64 -8.51
N GLN A 29 -10.57 -10.65 -8.83
CA GLN A 29 -10.23 -11.72 -9.77
C GLN A 29 -9.99 -11.21 -11.21
N GLY A 30 -10.59 -10.07 -11.59
CA GLY A 30 -10.45 -9.51 -12.93
C GLY A 30 -10.98 -10.41 -14.04
N SER A 31 -12.07 -11.14 -13.79
CA SER A 31 -12.66 -12.13 -14.70
C SER A 31 -12.96 -11.59 -16.11
N ARG A 32 -13.26 -10.30 -16.23
CA ARG A 32 -13.51 -9.61 -17.52
C ARG A 32 -12.28 -9.55 -18.44
N LEU A 33 -11.07 -9.77 -17.93
CA LEU A 33 -9.83 -9.83 -18.73
C LEU A 33 -9.50 -11.25 -19.23
N GLY A 34 -10.34 -12.24 -18.92
CA GLY A 34 -10.26 -13.59 -19.47
C GLY A 34 -8.91 -14.27 -19.22
N ALA A 35 -8.23 -14.65 -20.31
CA ALA A 35 -6.98 -15.41 -20.24
C ALA A 35 -5.86 -14.68 -19.46
N LEU A 36 -5.87 -13.35 -19.43
CA LEU A 36 -4.82 -12.54 -18.79
C LEU A 36 -4.81 -12.69 -17.25
N THR A 37 -5.97 -12.94 -16.63
CA THR A 37 -6.11 -13.08 -15.17
C THR A 37 -6.30 -14.53 -14.75
N LYS A 38 -6.08 -15.47 -15.67
CA LYS A 38 -6.23 -16.91 -15.40
C LYS A 38 -5.22 -17.41 -14.38
N LYS A 39 -4.04 -16.80 -14.25
CA LYS A 39 -2.96 -17.24 -13.34
C LYS A 39 -2.47 -16.19 -12.36
N ILE A 40 -2.76 -14.92 -12.61
CA ILE A 40 -2.26 -13.77 -11.84
C ILE A 40 -3.42 -12.86 -11.43
N ALA A 41 -3.23 -12.11 -10.35
CA ALA A 41 -4.16 -11.06 -9.95
C ALA A 41 -4.23 -9.96 -11.03
N LYS A 42 -5.40 -9.33 -11.22
CA LYS A 42 -5.55 -8.21 -12.17
C LYS A 42 -4.47 -7.12 -12.02
N PRO A 43 -4.10 -6.69 -10.81
CA PRO A 43 -3.08 -5.65 -10.66
C PRO A 43 -1.69 -6.06 -11.15
N ALA A 44 -1.40 -7.36 -11.21
CA ALA A 44 -0.11 -7.89 -11.71
C ALA A 44 -0.06 -8.02 -13.24
N VAL A 45 -1.15 -7.75 -13.96
CA VAL A 45 -1.19 -7.84 -15.42
C VAL A 45 -0.25 -6.79 -16.04
N PRO A 46 0.64 -7.18 -16.97
CA PRO A 46 1.51 -6.24 -17.68
C PRO A 46 0.74 -5.19 -18.48
N PHE A 47 1.27 -3.97 -18.53
CA PHE A 47 0.71 -2.82 -19.23
C PHE A 47 1.82 -1.98 -19.84
N GLY A 48 1.66 -1.53 -21.10
CA GLY A 48 2.62 -0.60 -21.72
C GLY A 48 4.05 -1.12 -21.88
N GLY A 49 4.24 -2.45 -21.92
CA GLY A 49 5.52 -3.11 -22.20
C GLY A 49 6.48 -3.24 -21.01
N LYS A 50 6.48 -2.29 -20.07
CA LYS A 50 7.37 -2.30 -18.90
C LYS A 50 6.66 -2.30 -17.55
N TYR A 51 5.40 -1.87 -17.54
CA TYR A 51 4.66 -1.62 -16.31
C TYR A 51 3.67 -2.75 -16.02
N ARG A 52 3.08 -2.73 -14.84
CA ARG A 52 1.88 -3.48 -14.45
C ARG A 52 0.77 -2.50 -14.08
N ILE A 53 -0.46 -3.00 -14.02
CA ILE A 53 -1.63 -2.18 -13.66
C ILE A 53 -1.44 -1.53 -12.27
N ILE A 54 -0.79 -2.20 -11.33
CA ILE A 54 -0.54 -1.69 -9.98
C ILE A 54 0.40 -0.48 -9.92
N ASP A 55 1.23 -0.29 -10.94
CA ASP A 55 2.24 0.78 -10.93
C ASP A 55 1.58 2.15 -10.97
N PHE A 56 0.46 2.28 -11.67
CA PHE A 56 -0.26 3.55 -11.81
C PHE A 56 -0.76 4.08 -10.46
N PRO A 57 -1.53 3.33 -9.64
CA PRO A 57 -1.93 3.83 -8.33
C PRO A 57 -0.76 4.01 -7.36
N LEU A 58 0.30 3.20 -7.42
CA LEU A 58 1.48 3.37 -6.57
C LEU A 58 2.25 4.65 -6.92
N SER A 59 2.54 4.86 -8.21
CA SER A 59 3.14 6.10 -8.70
C SER A 59 2.28 7.32 -8.39
N ASN A 60 0.95 7.20 -8.43
CA ASN A 60 0.07 8.29 -8.02
C ASN A 60 0.22 8.62 -6.54
N CYS A 61 0.34 7.62 -5.66
CA CYS A 61 0.58 7.85 -4.23
C CYS A 61 1.92 8.55 -4.01
N ALA A 62 3.00 8.03 -4.58
CA ALA A 62 4.34 8.60 -4.49
C ALA A 62 4.38 10.05 -5.01
N ASN A 63 3.85 10.30 -6.22
CA ASN A 63 3.80 11.64 -6.82
C ASN A 63 2.91 12.63 -6.05
N SER A 64 2.01 12.13 -5.19
CA SER A 64 1.12 12.95 -4.34
C SER A 64 1.65 13.11 -2.91
N GLY A 65 2.83 12.59 -2.59
CA GLY A 65 3.39 12.61 -1.23
C GLY A 65 2.64 11.71 -0.24
N ILE A 66 1.90 10.71 -0.72
CA ILE A 66 1.27 9.69 0.12
C ILE A 66 2.24 8.52 0.24
N ASP A 67 2.95 8.45 1.34
CA ASP A 67 4.03 7.48 1.55
C ASP A 67 3.61 6.24 2.32
N LYS A 68 2.49 6.23 3.06
CA LYS A 68 1.95 5.01 3.70
C LYS A 68 0.84 4.40 2.85
N VAL A 69 1.11 3.24 2.24
CA VAL A 69 0.22 2.58 1.27
C VAL A 69 -0.07 1.14 1.66
N GLY A 70 -1.33 0.82 1.97
CA GLY A 70 -1.81 -0.54 2.16
C GLY A 70 -2.34 -1.13 0.86
N VAL A 71 -1.81 -2.28 0.41
CA VAL A 71 -2.26 -3.02 -0.77
C VAL A 71 -3.04 -4.26 -0.34
N LEU A 72 -4.36 -4.21 -0.48
CA LEU A 72 -5.27 -5.25 -0.02
C LEU A 72 -5.36 -6.34 -1.08
N THR A 73 -4.71 -7.48 -0.83
CA THR A 73 -4.60 -8.59 -1.78
C THR A 73 -5.51 -9.74 -1.40
N GLN A 74 -5.92 -10.56 -2.37
CA GLN A 74 -6.81 -11.69 -2.12
C GLN A 74 -6.58 -12.83 -3.12
N TYR A 75 -6.98 -12.62 -4.38
CA TYR A 75 -6.91 -13.67 -5.41
C TYR A 75 -5.52 -13.78 -6.04
N ARG A 76 -4.93 -14.99 -6.05
CA ARG A 76 -3.64 -15.33 -6.67
C ARG A 76 -2.54 -14.27 -6.47
N PRO A 77 -2.21 -13.96 -5.20
CA PRO A 77 -1.45 -12.76 -4.91
C PRO A 77 0.07 -12.92 -5.06
N LEU A 78 0.58 -14.16 -5.20
CA LEU A 78 2.03 -14.45 -5.18
C LEU A 78 2.83 -13.58 -6.15
N GLU A 79 2.41 -13.49 -7.41
CA GLU A 79 3.15 -12.71 -8.40
C GLU A 79 3.03 -11.20 -8.19
N LEU A 80 1.95 -10.75 -7.56
CA LEU A 80 1.80 -9.36 -7.14
C LEU A 80 2.73 -9.08 -5.94
N HIS A 81 2.77 -9.95 -4.94
CA HIS A 81 3.62 -9.82 -3.76
C HIS A 81 5.10 -9.73 -4.14
N ASN A 82 5.57 -10.65 -4.99
CA ASN A 82 6.96 -10.65 -5.45
C ASN A 82 7.33 -9.38 -6.22
N TYR A 83 6.37 -8.81 -6.95
CA TYR A 83 6.61 -7.60 -7.75
C TYR A 83 6.57 -6.32 -6.91
N LEU A 84 5.72 -6.28 -5.87
CA LEU A 84 5.70 -5.16 -4.93
C LEU A 84 7.01 -5.09 -4.13
N GLY A 85 7.57 -6.24 -3.76
CA GLY A 85 8.87 -6.31 -3.08
C GLY A 85 8.90 -5.42 -1.82
N THR A 86 9.90 -4.55 -1.73
CA THR A 86 10.05 -3.55 -0.66
C THR A 86 9.37 -2.22 -0.96
N GLY A 87 8.83 -2.01 -2.18
CA GLY A 87 8.26 -0.73 -2.61
C GLY A 87 9.29 0.29 -3.10
N ASP A 88 10.56 -0.07 -3.16
CA ASP A 88 11.70 0.76 -3.59
C ASP A 88 11.52 1.36 -4.99
N ALA A 89 10.91 0.61 -5.91
CA ALA A 89 10.62 1.05 -7.28
C ALA A 89 9.73 2.31 -7.37
N TRP A 90 9.04 2.67 -6.28
CA TRP A 90 8.19 3.86 -6.17
C TRP A 90 8.63 4.83 -5.07
N ASP A 91 9.83 4.68 -4.51
CA ASP A 91 10.29 5.47 -3.33
C ASP A 91 9.35 5.27 -2.10
N LEU A 92 8.76 4.08 -2.00
CA LEU A 92 7.82 3.66 -0.95
C LEU A 92 8.43 2.56 -0.07
N ASP A 93 9.66 2.74 0.38
CA ASP A 93 10.42 1.83 1.26
C ASP A 93 10.91 2.51 2.56
N LYS A 94 10.31 3.66 2.93
CA LYS A 94 10.65 4.44 4.13
C LYS A 94 10.37 3.68 5.42
N SER A 95 11.14 3.95 6.48
CA SER A 95 10.99 3.29 7.79
C SER A 95 9.67 3.57 8.52
N ASP A 96 9.07 4.74 8.28
CA ASP A 96 7.81 5.21 8.85
C ASP A 96 6.65 5.24 7.84
N GLY A 97 6.88 4.65 6.66
CA GLY A 97 5.93 4.56 5.56
C GLY A 97 6.17 3.32 4.71
N GLY A 98 5.76 3.38 3.46
CA GLY A 98 6.01 2.38 2.43
C GLY A 98 4.80 1.55 2.01
N VAL A 99 5.07 0.53 1.20
CA VAL A 99 4.06 -0.41 0.69
C VAL A 99 3.89 -1.59 1.66
N PHE A 100 2.67 -1.73 2.19
CA PHE A 100 2.29 -2.82 3.08
C PHE A 100 1.31 -3.75 2.37
N ILE A 101 1.62 -5.03 2.29
CA ILE A 101 0.72 -6.01 1.70
C ILE A 101 -0.23 -6.53 2.78
N LEU A 102 -1.54 -6.37 2.55
CA LEU A 102 -2.60 -6.69 3.51
C LEU A 102 -3.49 -7.85 2.99
N PRO A 103 -3.09 -9.12 3.20
CA PRO A 103 -3.92 -10.27 2.87
C PRO A 103 -5.08 -10.43 3.89
N PRO A 104 -6.15 -11.16 3.53
CA PRO A 104 -7.21 -11.49 4.48
C PRO A 104 -6.66 -12.29 5.66
N TYR A 105 -7.21 -12.06 6.86
CA TYR A 105 -6.77 -12.76 8.06
C TYR A 105 -7.14 -14.26 8.01
N ALA A 106 -6.20 -15.10 8.41
CA ALA A 106 -6.52 -16.46 8.82
C ALA A 106 -7.14 -16.39 10.23
N ARG A 107 -8.39 -16.85 10.38
CA ARG A 107 -9.02 -17.07 11.69
C ARG A 107 -8.87 -18.54 12.07
N ASP A 108 -9.08 -18.86 13.35
CA ASP A 108 -9.00 -20.24 13.88
C ASP A 108 -9.90 -21.25 13.13
N LYS A 109 -10.91 -20.78 12.39
CA LYS A 109 -11.84 -21.59 11.59
C LYS A 109 -11.54 -21.61 10.09
N GLY A 110 -10.40 -21.04 9.65
CA GLY A 110 -9.98 -20.95 8.25
C GLY A 110 -9.78 -19.50 7.76
N ALA A 111 -9.39 -19.35 6.49
CA ALA A 111 -9.19 -18.04 5.86
C ALA A 111 -10.53 -17.29 5.72
N ASP A 112 -10.67 -16.15 6.40
CA ASP A 112 -11.83 -15.27 6.27
C ASP A 112 -11.59 -14.30 5.11
N TRP A 113 -11.84 -14.80 3.90
CA TRP A 113 -11.75 -14.01 2.67
C TRP A 113 -12.53 -12.69 2.79
N TYR A 114 -12.01 -11.60 2.22
CA TYR A 114 -12.79 -10.36 2.18
C TYR A 114 -14.12 -10.61 1.46
N LYS A 115 -15.22 -10.28 2.14
CA LYS A 115 -16.60 -10.42 1.62
C LYS A 115 -16.94 -9.36 0.58
N GLY A 116 -16.08 -8.34 0.46
CA GLY A 116 -16.19 -7.24 -0.48
C GLY A 116 -15.14 -6.18 -0.19
N THR A 117 -15.18 -5.08 -0.95
CA THR A 117 -14.22 -3.98 -0.79
C THR A 117 -14.36 -3.26 0.56
N ALA A 118 -15.59 -3.05 1.04
CA ALA A 118 -15.83 -2.46 2.35
C ALA A 118 -15.34 -3.35 3.50
N ASP A 119 -15.55 -4.67 3.39
CA ASP A 119 -15.06 -5.65 4.36
C ASP A 119 -13.53 -5.70 4.39
N ALA A 120 -12.87 -5.54 3.22
CA ALA A 120 -11.42 -5.44 3.15
C ALA A 120 -10.86 -4.25 3.94
N ILE A 121 -11.53 -3.09 3.90
CA ILE A 121 -11.16 -1.94 4.73
C ILE A 121 -11.46 -2.20 6.20
N TYR A 122 -12.66 -2.72 6.52
CA TYR A 122 -13.09 -3.00 7.89
C TYR A 122 -12.14 -3.95 8.63
N GLN A 123 -11.70 -5.03 7.97
CA GLN A 123 -10.75 -5.97 8.56
C GLN A 123 -9.37 -5.34 8.83
N ASN A 124 -9.01 -4.24 8.16
CA ASN A 124 -7.71 -3.59 8.24
C ASN A 124 -7.75 -2.21 8.92
N LEU A 125 -8.76 -1.93 9.75
CA LEU A 125 -8.85 -0.64 10.48
C LEU A 125 -7.62 -0.36 11.35
N ASN A 126 -7.06 -1.40 11.99
CA ASN A 126 -5.83 -1.29 12.80
C ASN A 126 -4.60 -0.82 12.02
N PHE A 127 -4.59 -0.92 10.70
CA PHE A 127 -3.49 -0.39 9.87
C PHE A 127 -3.63 1.12 9.62
N ILE A 128 -4.86 1.62 9.64
CA ILE A 128 -5.23 3.01 9.39
C ILE A 128 -5.07 3.85 10.66
N ASP A 129 -5.45 3.30 11.81
CA ASP A 129 -5.30 3.91 13.14
C ASP A 129 -3.83 4.10 13.57
#